data_AF-A0A0D2LI71-F1
#
_entry.id   AF-A0A0D2LI71-F1
#
_cell.length_a   1.000
_cell.length_b   1.000
_cell.length_c   1.000
_cell.angle_alpha   90.00
_cell.angle_beta   90.00
_cell.angle_gamma   90.00
#
_symmetry.space_group_name_H-M   'P 1'
#
loop_
_entity.id
_entity.type
_entity.pdbx_description
1 polymer ?
#
loop_
_entity_poly.entity_id
_entity_poly.type
_entity_poly.pdbx_seq_one_letter_code
_entity_poly.pdbx_strand_id
1 'polypeptide(L)'
;MPKLILEELDTHLLVFSPYLALTKLLAADPQLADLGQNAWAALNDAHRTDLPLVHAPHVLALGCVYLASVVCSRDIRAWLQTLDVDLNQARIDLLTSHTI
;
A
#
# COMPACT_ATOMS: atom_id res chain seq x y z
N MET A 1 17.49 11.17 -25.16
CA MET A 1 16.30 11.06 -24.29
C MET A 1 16.59 10.64 -22.84
N PRO A 2 17.52 9.72 -22.49
CA PRO A 2 17.72 9.35 -21.06
C PRO A 2 18.30 10.50 -20.20
N LYS A 3 19.06 11.42 -20.81
CA LYS A 3 19.63 12.59 -20.12
C LYS A 3 18.55 13.54 -19.57
N LEU A 4 17.45 13.73 -20.30
CA LEU A 4 16.38 14.63 -19.89
C LEU A 4 15.66 14.11 -18.65
N ILE A 5 15.36 12.80 -18.59
CA ILE A 5 14.71 12.19 -17.41
C ILE A 5 15.58 12.31 -16.17
N LEU A 6 16.90 12.16 -16.31
CA LEU A 6 17.82 12.25 -15.18
C LEU A 6 17.89 13.67 -14.61
N GLU A 7 17.83 14.68 -15.49
CA GLU A 7 17.77 16.09 -15.10
C GLU A 7 16.43 16.44 -14.42
N GLU A 8 15.31 15.97 -14.95
CA GLU A 8 13.97 16.21 -14.36
C GLU A 8 13.78 15.54 -12.99
N LEU A 9 14.40 14.37 -12.76
CA LEU A 9 14.38 13.68 -11.46
C LEU A 9 15.41 14.25 -10.47
N ASP A 10 16.20 15.25 -10.87
CA ASP A 10 17.29 15.83 -10.07
C ASP A 10 18.22 14.74 -9.48
N THR A 11 18.51 13.71 -10.27
CA THR A 11 19.30 12.53 -9.86
C THR A 11 18.77 11.70 -8.68
N HIS A 12 17.52 11.90 -8.26
CA HIS A 12 16.84 11.09 -7.25
C HIS A 12 16.36 9.76 -7.85
N LEU A 13 17.28 8.79 -7.94
CA LEU A 13 17.01 7.49 -8.56
C LEU A 13 16.65 6.37 -7.57
N LEU A 14 16.79 6.63 -6.27
CA LEU A 14 16.44 5.65 -5.23
C LEU A 14 14.94 5.69 -4.95
N VAL A 15 14.23 4.65 -5.38
CA VAL A 15 12.78 4.49 -5.16
C VAL A 15 12.53 3.35 -4.18
N PHE A 16 11.83 3.65 -3.09
CA PHE A 16 11.41 2.63 -2.13
C PHE A 16 10.13 1.94 -2.62
N SER A 17 10.22 0.63 -2.85
CA SER A 17 9.12 -0.13 -3.43
C SER A 17 8.12 -0.63 -2.37
N PRO A 18 6.81 -0.41 -2.57
CA PRO A 18 5.76 -0.91 -1.66
C PRO A 18 5.61 -2.44 -1.71
N TYR A 19 6.04 -3.09 -2.79
CA TYR A 19 6.02 -4.55 -2.91
C TYR A 19 6.87 -5.23 -1.85
N LEU A 20 8.02 -4.65 -1.50
CA LEU A 20 8.87 -5.18 -0.43
C LEU A 20 8.17 -5.11 0.92
N ALA A 21 7.49 -4.00 1.20
CA ALA A 21 6.73 -3.83 2.44
C ALA A 21 5.57 -4.84 2.50
N LEU A 22 4.83 -5.01 1.40
CA LEU A 22 3.73 -5.97 1.31
C LEU A 22 4.21 -7.41 1.59
N THR A 23 5.27 -7.86 0.91
CA THR A 23 5.80 -9.22 1.11
C THR A 23 6.25 -9.45 2.55
N LYS A 24 6.86 -8.44 3.19
CA LYS A 24 7.23 -8.53 4.61
C LYS A 24 6.02 -8.65 5.53
N LEU A 25 4.95 -7.89 5.29
CA LEU A 25 3.71 -7.97 6.06
C LEU A 25 3.05 -9.35 5.91
N LEU A 26 2.94 -9.85 4.68
CA LEU A 26 2.35 -11.17 4.41
C LEU A 26 3.19 -12.33 4.95
N ALA A 27 4.52 -12.19 4.96
CA ALA A 27 5.42 -13.21 5.52
C ALA A 27 5.45 -13.19 7.05
N ALA A 28 5.11 -12.05 7.68
CA ALA A 28 5.12 -11.91 9.13
C ALA A 28 3.96 -12.67 9.80
N ASP A 29 2.81 -12.78 9.14
CA ASP A 29 1.64 -13.48 9.68
C ASP A 29 1.00 -14.43 8.64
N PRO A 30 1.06 -15.75 8.86
CA PRO A 30 0.43 -16.75 8.00
C PRO A 30 -1.09 -16.54 7.84
N GLN A 31 -1.75 -15.85 8.78
CA GLN A 31 -3.19 -15.60 8.73
C GLN A 31 -3.62 -14.66 7.60
N LEU A 32 -2.67 -13.98 6.96
CA LEU A 32 -2.89 -13.08 5.81
C LEU A 32 -2.64 -13.75 4.46
N ALA A 33 -2.23 -15.02 4.44
CA ALA A 33 -1.85 -15.71 3.21
C ALA A 33 -2.99 -15.76 2.17
N ASP A 34 -4.23 -15.85 2.64
CA ASP A 34 -5.44 -15.81 1.82
C ASP A 34 -5.68 -14.45 1.15
N LEU A 35 -5.21 -13.36 1.77
CA LEU A 35 -5.34 -12.00 1.24
C LEU A 35 -4.21 -11.62 0.26
N GLY A 36 -3.11 -12.37 0.23
CA GLY A 36 -1.88 -11.97 -0.44
C GLY A 36 -2.04 -11.64 -1.93
N GLN A 37 -2.76 -12.48 -2.68
CA GLN A 37 -2.95 -12.26 -4.12
C GLN A 37 -3.83 -11.03 -4.40
N ASN A 38 -4.86 -10.81 -3.59
CA ASN A 38 -5.74 -9.65 -3.73
C ASN A 38 -5.05 -8.35 -3.29
N ALA A 39 -4.23 -8.41 -2.24
CA ALA A 39 -3.42 -7.28 -1.80
C ALA A 39 -2.37 -6.90 -2.86
N TRP A 40 -1.76 -7.90 -3.52
CA TRP A 40 -0.84 -7.67 -4.63
C TRP A 40 -1.53 -7.03 -5.83
N ALA A 41 -2.72 -7.51 -6.19
CA ALA A 41 -3.51 -6.93 -7.27
C ALA A 41 -3.90 -5.47 -6.96
N ALA A 42 -4.39 -5.21 -5.74
CA ALA A 42 -4.69 -3.86 -5.26
C ALA A 42 -3.46 -2.93 -5.33
N LEU A 43 -2.28 -3.43 -4.99
CA LEU A 43 -1.04 -2.66 -5.06
C LEU A 43 -0.65 -2.32 -6.51
N ASN A 44 -0.86 -3.24 -7.44
CA ASN A 44 -0.65 -2.96 -8.87
C ASN A 44 -1.58 -1.84 -9.36
N ASP A 45 -2.84 -1.85 -8.90
CA ASP A 45 -3.81 -0.82 -9.27
C ASP A 45 -3.49 0.53 -8.62
N ALA A 46 -2.93 0.53 -7.40
CA ALA A 46 -2.50 1.75 -6.73
C ALA A 46 -1.43 2.53 -7.51
N HIS A 47 -0.59 1.87 -8.32
CA HIS A 47 0.39 2.54 -9.19
C HIS A 47 -0.25 3.30 -10.36
N ARG A 48 -1.55 3.12 -10.61
CA ARG A 48 -2.32 3.92 -11.58
C ARG A 48 -2.82 5.25 -11.00
N THR A 49 -2.48 5.53 -9.75
CA THR A 49 -2.90 6.72 -9.00
C THR A 49 -1.68 7.44 -8.45
N ASP A 50 -1.89 8.62 -7.85
CA ASP A 50 -0.82 9.41 -7.23
C ASP A 50 -0.40 8.88 -5.84
N LEU A 51 -1.05 7.82 -5.34
CA LEU A 51 -0.79 7.25 -4.01
C LEU A 51 0.69 6.95 -3.70
N PRO A 52 1.50 6.40 -4.63
CA PRO A 52 2.92 6.15 -4.37
C PRO A 52 3.77 7.41 -4.19
N LEU A 53 3.27 8.57 -4.64
CA LEU A 53 3.95 9.87 -4.51
C LEU A 53 3.55 10.59 -3.20
N VAL A 54 2.34 10.35 -2.70
CA VAL A 54 1.81 11.04 -1.50
C VAL A 54 1.95 10.24 -0.21
N HIS A 55 2.07 8.90 -0.28
CA HIS A 55 2.17 8.04 0.89
C HIS A 55 3.45 7.22 0.92
N ALA A 56 3.95 6.94 2.13
CA ALA A 56 5.09 6.07 2.32
C ALA A 56 4.75 4.62 1.88
N PRO A 57 5.72 3.86 1.32
CA PRO A 57 5.46 2.54 0.76
C PRO A 57 4.85 1.51 1.72
N HIS A 58 5.16 1.60 3.01
CA HIS A 58 4.60 0.71 4.04
C HIS A 58 3.13 1.04 4.36
N VAL A 59 2.75 2.32 4.30
CA VAL A 59 1.35 2.76 4.46
C VAL A 59 0.53 2.26 3.27
N LEU A 60 1.08 2.38 2.05
CA LEU A 60 0.42 1.88 0.84
C LEU A 60 0.21 0.36 0.90
N ALA A 61 1.24 -0.40 1.29
CA ALA A 61 1.14 -1.84 1.45
C ALA A 61 0.08 -2.25 2.49
N LEU A 62 0.02 -1.54 3.63
CA LEU A 62 -0.99 -1.77 4.66
C LEU A 62 -2.42 -1.47 4.14
N GLY A 63 -2.58 -0.37 3.42
CA GLY A 63 -3.84 -0.02 2.76
C GLY A 63 -4.31 -1.09 1.78
N CYS A 64 -3.39 -1.68 1.00
CA CYS A 64 -3.72 -2.78 0.08
C CYS A 64 -4.14 -4.06 0.81
N VAL A 65 -3.51 -4.40 1.94
CA VAL A 65 -3.93 -5.53 2.78
C VAL A 65 -5.33 -5.30 3.36
N TYR A 66 -5.59 -4.08 3.85
CA TYR A 66 -6.92 -3.71 4.34
C TYR A 66 -7.99 -3.75 3.24
N LEU A 67 -7.69 -3.22 2.05
CA LEU A 67 -8.62 -3.30 0.93
C LEU A 67 -8.90 -4.75 0.53
N ALA A 68 -7.88 -5.59 0.48
CA ALA A 68 -8.03 -7.01 0.21
C ALA A 68 -8.91 -7.71 1.27
N SER A 69 -8.77 -7.37 2.56
CA SER A 69 -9.61 -7.95 3.61
C SER A 69 -11.08 -7.55 3.44
N VAL A 70 -11.35 -6.29 3.07
CA VAL A 70 -12.72 -5.82 2.79
C VAL A 70 -13.32 -6.58 1.61
N VAL A 71 -12.58 -6.70 0.50
CA VAL A 71 -13.04 -7.42 -0.70
C VAL A 71 -13.31 -8.90 -0.40
N CYS A 72 -12.48 -9.53 0.44
CA CYS A 72 -12.63 -10.94 0.81
C CYS A 72 -13.59 -11.17 1.99
N SER A 73 -14.20 -10.11 2.55
CA SER A 73 -15.00 -10.19 3.78
C SER A 73 -14.25 -10.85 4.96
N ARG A 74 -12.94 -10.61 5.05
CA ARG A 74 -12.04 -11.13 6.08
C ARG A 74 -11.91 -10.12 7.23
N ASP A 75 -12.12 -10.57 8.45
CA ASP A 75 -11.90 -9.73 9.63
C ASP A 75 -10.42 -9.77 10.04
N ILE A 76 -9.73 -8.64 9.87
CA ILE A 76 -8.32 -8.45 10.25
C ILE A 76 -8.14 -7.45 11.40
N ARG A 77 -9.22 -7.06 12.10
CA ARG A 77 -9.14 -6.02 13.15
C ARG A 77 -8.20 -6.40 14.29
N ALA A 78 -8.21 -7.67 14.70
CA ALA A 78 -7.31 -8.17 15.73
C ALA A 78 -5.85 -8.07 15.30
N TRP A 79 -5.55 -8.40 14.04
CA TRP A 79 -4.22 -8.24 13.46
C TRP A 79 -3.80 -6.76 13.39
N LEU A 80 -4.68 -5.86 12.93
CA LEU A 80 -4.40 -4.42 12.87
C LEU A 80 -4.05 -3.81 14.24
N GLN A 81 -4.64 -4.30 15.32
CA GLN A 81 -4.34 -3.84 16.68
C GLN A 81 -2.93 -4.23 17.15
N THR A 82 -2.33 -5.25 16.55
CA THR A 82 -0.93 -5.64 16.87
C THR A 82 0.10 -4.68 16.26
N LEU A 83 -0.31 -3.86 15.29
CA LEU A 83 0.57 -2.94 14.61
C LEU A 83 0.62 -1.61 15.35
N ASP A 84 1.83 -1.18 15.73
CA ASP A 84 2.08 0.17 16.22
C ASP A 84 2.20 1.14 15.04
N VAL A 85 1.09 1.31 14.31
CA VAL A 85 1.02 2.18 13.13
C VAL A 85 -0.11 3.17 13.31
N ASP A 86 0.16 4.45 13.04
CA ASP A 86 -0.89 5.47 13.00
C ASP A 86 -1.82 5.22 11.81
N LEU A 87 -2.89 4.48 12.07
CA LEU A 87 -3.93 4.16 11.09
C LEU A 87 -4.65 5.42 10.58
N ASN A 88 -4.49 6.59 11.22
CA ASN A 88 -5.04 7.84 10.68
C ASN A 88 -4.31 8.27 9.41
N GLN A 89 -3.01 7.94 9.26
CA GLN A 89 -2.26 8.18 8.03
C GLN A 89 -2.70 7.23 6.90
N ALA A 90 -3.17 6.02 7.24
CA ALA A 90 -3.70 5.04 6.28
C ALA A 90 -5.18 5.25 5.95
N ARG A 91 -5.92 6.00 6.79
CA ARG A 91 -7.35 6.32 6.65
C ARG A 91 -7.64 7.45 5.68
N ILE A 92 -6.64 8.17 5.19
CA ILE A 92 -6.84 9.39 4.41
C ILE A 92 -6.73 9.04 2.91
N ASP A 93 -7.82 9.33 2.19
CA ASP A 93 -7.99 9.43 0.72
C ASP A 93 -8.76 8.35 -0.04
N LEU A 94 -8.96 7.13 0.49
CA LEU A 94 -9.79 6.12 -0.21
C LEU A 94 -11.32 6.33 -0.03
N LEU A 95 -11.75 7.15 0.93
CA LEU A 95 -13.18 7.37 1.24
C LEU A 95 -13.66 8.82 1.05
N THR A 96 -12.76 9.78 0.80
CA THR A 96 -13.12 11.20 0.64
C THR A 96 -13.50 11.60 -0.80
N SER A 97 -13.32 10.70 -1.79
CA SER A 97 -13.71 10.96 -3.19
C SER A 97 -15.16 10.55 -3.54
N HIS A 98 -15.94 10.02 -2.60
CA HIS A 98 -17.35 9.68 -2.81
C HIS A 98 -18.28 10.31 -1.75
N THR A 99 -18.27 11.64 -1.68
CA THR A 99 -19.43 12.39 -1.16
C THR A 99 -19.88 13.36 -2.25
N ILE A 100 -20.78 12.86 -3.11
CA ILE A 100 -21.84 13.64 -3.76
C ILE A 100 -23.14 13.15 -3.15
#